data_AF-A0A2L2YFB9-F1
#
_entry.id   AF-A0A2L2YFB9-F1
#
_cell.length_a   1.000
_cell.length_b   1.000
_cell.length_c   1.000
_cell.angle_alpha   90.00
_cell.angle_beta   90.00
_cell.angle_gamma   90.00
#
_symmetry.space_group_name_H-M   'P 1'
#
loop_
_entity.id
_entity.type
_entity.pdbx_description
1 polymer ?
#
loop_
_entity_poly.entity_id
_entity_poly.type
_entity_poly.pdbx_seq_one_letter_code
_entity_poly.pdbx_strand_id
1 'polypeptide(L)'
;KNESNIAVQAVPTEPLTTITWSNDTLPTYPCPNDEITDLTNKLIDENSNKISVAFIKAMGQDLKVVDASVNFLGVCRTPVSTTSPTHTNYAPLLRNPIERINTTVGEILRFRIPDDTFYDFEDGSTRYLTLTFLTIENVRPPKSSWVQFDHKSQELYGLPFDGDTGRHEYQLVAMDNNGLQINDVFVIEVHPRPPKKWNVEFSLHIDHDYEEFSKDISKKVLVAWKLAKLYDDPDPRYITIGSISKGSVVYAWTNNTLPHDPCPKRTIDKLVENMINEDGTLSSKLTDAMLPEFKVIKADAMPLGICLGEVTPTSVTIPPPPITEAAEPAVTTDDDIYITTIIPAVVIAVMLIIAALVACFLYRKKRKGKMTMQDNNTFIGNRAPVIFGDEMEEKPDPAKPPVIMREEKPPLAPPDYLRSSVSSRDSTPHLDRVEQANIRNTNADLHTDPSPPYQPPPPFTTNRDSKNSRPKGTPTYRQPPPYMPPVPP
;
A
#
# COMPACT_ATOMS: atom_id res chain seq x y z
N LYS A 1 31.85 -50.02 -27.43
CA LYS A 1 31.97 -48.66 -28.01
C LYS A 1 33.44 -48.26 -27.88
N ASN A 2 34.04 -47.69 -28.93
CA ASN A 2 35.43 -47.26 -29.12
C ASN A 2 36.43 -47.47 -27.95
N GLU A 3 37.49 -48.25 -28.22
CA GLU A 3 38.62 -48.51 -27.30
C GLU A 3 39.43 -47.25 -26.95
N SER A 4 39.24 -46.15 -27.69
CA SER A 4 39.91 -44.85 -27.48
C SER A 4 39.50 -44.10 -26.21
N ASN A 5 38.54 -44.64 -25.47
CA ASN A 5 37.87 -43.94 -24.37
C ASN A 5 38.35 -44.37 -22.98
N ILE A 6 39.24 -45.36 -22.92
CA ILE A 6 39.80 -45.88 -21.67
C ILE A 6 41.30 -45.56 -21.65
N ALA A 7 41.72 -44.74 -20.69
CA ALA A 7 43.12 -44.45 -20.45
C ALA A 7 43.63 -45.30 -19.27
N VAL A 8 44.54 -46.22 -19.54
CA VAL A 8 45.21 -47.02 -18.49
C VAL A 8 46.25 -46.15 -17.80
N GLN A 9 46.10 -45.96 -16.49
CA GLN A 9 46.91 -45.04 -15.70
C GLN A 9 48.17 -45.70 -15.14
N ALA A 10 48.06 -46.94 -14.65
CA ALA A 10 49.20 -47.73 -14.15
C ALA A 10 48.91 -49.24 -14.13
N VAL A 11 49.96 -50.04 -14.33
CA VAL A 11 49.98 -51.50 -14.13
C VAL A 11 51.19 -51.85 -13.26
N PRO A 12 51.05 -51.93 -11.93
CA PRO A 12 52.13 -52.36 -11.05
C PRO A 12 52.34 -53.88 -11.17
N THR A 13 53.59 -54.32 -11.12
CA THR A 13 53.95 -55.75 -11.16
C THR A 13 54.45 -56.21 -9.78
N GLU A 14 53.54 -56.74 -8.94
CA GLU A 14 53.77 -57.72 -7.84
C GLU A 14 52.47 -57.94 -7.04
N PRO A 15 52.32 -59.05 -6.28
CA PRO A 15 51.82 -60.36 -6.72
C PRO A 15 50.36 -60.39 -7.24
N LEU A 16 49.65 -59.26 -7.25
CA LEU A 16 48.31 -59.09 -7.84
C LEU A 16 48.37 -57.92 -8.82
N THR A 17 48.20 -58.18 -10.12
CA THR A 17 48.25 -57.15 -11.15
C THR A 17 47.05 -56.21 -11.02
N THR A 18 47.22 -55.08 -10.34
CA THR A 18 46.17 -54.04 -10.24
C THR A 18 46.18 -53.20 -11.50
N ILE A 19 45.13 -53.28 -12.29
CA ILE A 19 44.96 -52.39 -13.46
C ILE A 19 44.15 -51.17 -12.98
N THR A 20 44.67 -49.97 -13.23
CA THR A 20 43.97 -48.71 -12.95
C THR A 20 43.69 -47.99 -14.26
N TRP A 21 42.46 -47.52 -14.45
CA TRP A 21 42.04 -46.85 -15.68
C TRP A 21 40.99 -45.76 -15.40
N SER A 22 40.96 -44.74 -16.26
CA SER A 22 39.89 -43.73 -16.29
C SER A 22 39.09 -43.81 -17.58
N ASN A 23 37.82 -43.38 -17.51
CA ASN A 23 36.95 -43.23 -18.66
C ASN A 23 36.92 -41.76 -19.08
N ASP A 24 37.55 -41.46 -20.20
CA ASP A 24 37.75 -40.08 -20.68
C ASP A 24 36.50 -39.52 -21.40
N THR A 25 35.43 -40.32 -21.55
CA THR A 25 34.15 -39.81 -22.10
C THR A 25 33.30 -39.07 -21.09
N LEU A 26 33.64 -39.13 -19.80
CA LEU A 26 32.87 -38.47 -18.75
C LEU A 26 33.20 -36.98 -18.71
N PRO A 27 32.20 -36.08 -18.58
CA PRO A 27 32.45 -34.65 -18.43
C PRO A 27 33.26 -34.36 -17.16
N THR A 28 34.21 -33.42 -17.26
CA THR A 28 35.07 -33.01 -16.13
C THR A 28 34.40 -32.05 -15.16
N TYR A 29 33.31 -31.38 -15.58
CA TYR A 29 32.45 -30.53 -14.75
C TYR A 29 31.06 -30.33 -15.41
N PRO A 30 29.94 -30.33 -14.65
CA PRO A 30 29.81 -30.76 -13.25
C PRO A 30 30.00 -32.28 -13.09
N CYS A 31 30.17 -32.78 -11.86
CA CYS A 31 30.41 -34.21 -11.62
C CYS A 31 29.19 -35.07 -12.07
N PRO A 32 29.36 -35.99 -13.05
CA PRO A 32 28.26 -36.80 -13.58
C PRO A 32 27.97 -38.01 -12.68
N ASN A 33 27.37 -37.76 -11.51
CA ASN A 33 27.14 -38.78 -10.48
C ASN A 33 26.32 -39.98 -10.98
N ASP A 34 25.27 -39.73 -11.77
CA ASP A 34 24.38 -40.79 -12.27
C ASP A 34 25.13 -41.72 -13.24
N GLU A 35 25.92 -41.16 -14.17
CA GLU A 35 26.72 -41.93 -15.12
C GLU A 35 27.84 -42.72 -14.43
N ILE A 36 28.47 -42.13 -13.41
CA ILE A 36 29.51 -42.81 -12.62
C ILE A 36 28.89 -43.95 -11.80
N THR A 37 27.70 -43.76 -11.24
CA THR A 37 26.98 -44.79 -10.49
C THR A 37 26.58 -45.95 -11.40
N ASP A 38 26.06 -45.66 -12.60
CA ASP A 38 25.75 -46.67 -13.61
C ASP A 38 26.96 -47.48 -14.09
N LEU A 39 28.13 -46.83 -14.22
CA LEU A 39 29.38 -47.49 -14.55
C LEU A 39 29.92 -48.30 -13.37
N THR A 40 29.79 -47.80 -12.15
CA THR A 40 30.23 -48.48 -10.92
C THR A 40 29.39 -49.74 -10.69
N ASN A 41 28.07 -49.66 -10.90
CA ASN A 41 27.14 -50.79 -10.77
C ASN A 41 27.40 -51.91 -11.78
N LYS A 42 28.09 -51.61 -12.88
CA LYS A 42 28.57 -52.63 -13.83
C LYS A 42 29.82 -53.36 -13.34
N LEU A 43 30.60 -52.76 -12.44
CA LEU A 43 31.83 -53.32 -11.88
C LEU A 43 31.58 -54.00 -10.52
N ILE A 44 30.82 -53.36 -9.63
CA ILE A 44 30.53 -53.77 -8.26
C ILE A 44 29.01 -53.72 -8.07
N ASP A 45 28.43 -54.75 -7.47
CA ASP A 45 27.00 -54.77 -7.17
C ASP A 45 26.71 -53.97 -5.88
N GLU A 46 25.83 -52.97 -6.00
CA GLU A 46 25.52 -51.96 -4.98
C GLU A 46 25.00 -52.56 -3.66
N ASN A 47 24.26 -53.67 -3.74
CA ASN A 47 23.62 -54.29 -2.58
C ASN A 47 24.54 -55.23 -1.78
N SER A 48 25.57 -55.76 -2.43
CA SER A 48 26.41 -56.82 -1.86
C SER A 48 27.87 -56.40 -1.68
N ASN A 49 28.25 -55.23 -2.22
CA ASN A 49 29.62 -54.70 -2.27
C ASN A 49 30.62 -55.74 -2.78
N LYS A 50 30.15 -56.63 -3.68
CA LYS A 50 30.90 -57.70 -4.31
C LYS A 50 31.00 -57.40 -5.80
N ILE A 51 32.02 -57.96 -6.44
CA ILE A 51 32.24 -57.80 -7.88
C ILE A 51 31.01 -58.29 -8.65
N SER A 52 30.53 -57.48 -9.59
CA SER A 52 29.37 -57.79 -10.41
C SER A 52 29.61 -59.06 -11.25
N VAL A 53 28.63 -59.96 -11.27
CA VAL A 53 28.67 -61.20 -12.08
C VAL A 53 28.84 -60.87 -13.57
N ALA A 54 28.30 -59.75 -14.03
CA ALA A 54 28.44 -59.28 -15.40
C ALA A 54 29.90 -58.92 -15.72
N PHE A 55 30.62 -58.30 -14.78
CA PHE A 55 32.03 -57.95 -14.94
C PHE A 55 32.93 -59.18 -14.95
N ILE A 56 32.72 -60.12 -14.02
CA ILE A 56 33.47 -61.39 -13.97
C ILE A 56 33.30 -62.16 -15.29
N LYS A 57 32.08 -62.19 -15.84
CA LYS A 57 31.79 -62.85 -17.12
C LYS A 57 32.46 -62.14 -18.30
N ALA A 58 32.59 -60.81 -18.26
CA ALA A 58 33.21 -60.02 -19.32
C ALA A 58 34.74 -60.14 -19.36
N MET A 59 35.39 -60.32 -18.20
CA MET A 59 36.85 -60.52 -18.10
C MET A 59 37.33 -61.91 -18.56
N GLY A 60 36.40 -62.83 -18.82
CA GLY A 60 36.69 -64.14 -19.39
C GLY A 60 37.38 -65.11 -18.43
N GLN A 61 37.90 -66.22 -18.96
CA GLN A 61 38.61 -67.25 -18.17
C GLN A 61 40.10 -66.91 -17.94
N ASP A 62 40.62 -65.91 -18.64
CA ASP A 62 42.04 -65.55 -18.65
C ASP A 62 42.43 -64.60 -17.50
N LEU A 63 41.48 -63.85 -16.95
CA LEU A 63 41.71 -62.88 -15.86
C LEU A 63 40.76 -63.12 -14.68
N LYS A 64 41.29 -63.69 -13.59
CA LYS A 64 40.55 -63.85 -12.34
C LYS A 64 40.53 -62.53 -11.57
N VAL A 65 39.41 -61.81 -11.63
CA VAL A 65 39.20 -60.58 -10.85
C VAL A 65 39.06 -60.94 -9.36
N VAL A 66 39.96 -60.42 -8.54
CA VAL A 66 39.99 -60.67 -7.08
C VAL A 66 39.26 -59.57 -6.32
N ASP A 67 39.42 -58.33 -6.76
CA ASP A 67 38.82 -57.15 -6.17
C ASP A 67 38.59 -56.07 -7.25
N ALA A 68 37.63 -55.19 -7.02
CA ALA A 68 37.39 -54.01 -7.83
C ALA A 68 37.06 -52.84 -6.90
N SER A 69 37.75 -51.72 -7.10
CA SER A 69 37.51 -50.49 -6.34
C SER A 69 37.43 -49.30 -7.28
N VAL A 70 36.60 -48.33 -6.93
CA VAL A 70 36.43 -47.08 -7.68
C VAL A 70 36.95 -45.95 -6.82
N ASN A 71 37.97 -45.24 -7.31
CA ASN A 71 38.54 -44.06 -6.68
C ASN A 71 38.00 -42.81 -7.38
N PHE A 72 37.27 -41.98 -6.64
CA PHE A 72 36.76 -40.72 -7.16
C PHE A 72 37.86 -39.64 -7.14
N LEU A 73 38.09 -39.01 -8.29
CA LEU A 73 39.11 -37.98 -8.50
C LEU A 73 38.46 -36.63 -8.84
N GLY A 74 39.19 -35.53 -8.61
CA GLY A 74 38.74 -34.17 -8.96
C GLY A 74 37.46 -33.74 -8.24
N VAL A 75 36.53 -33.14 -8.99
CA VAL A 75 35.25 -32.60 -8.51
C VAL A 75 34.32 -33.69 -7.93
N CYS A 76 34.56 -34.96 -8.29
CA CYS A 76 33.79 -36.10 -7.82
C CYS A 76 34.33 -36.74 -6.53
N ARG A 77 35.49 -36.30 -6.01
CA ARG A 77 36.06 -36.84 -4.77
C ARG A 77 35.10 -36.54 -3.63
N THR A 78 34.49 -37.58 -3.05
CA THR A 78 33.58 -37.42 -1.90
C THR A 78 34.32 -36.71 -0.78
N PRO A 79 33.79 -35.61 -0.24
CA PRO A 79 34.16 -35.21 1.10
C PRO A 79 33.59 -36.25 2.05
N VAL A 80 34.45 -36.84 2.89
CA VAL A 80 34.03 -37.53 4.12
C VAL A 80 33.03 -36.62 4.82
N SER A 81 31.77 -37.04 4.96
CA SER A 81 30.69 -36.34 5.69
C SER A 81 30.97 -34.86 5.90
N THR A 82 31.02 -34.09 4.81
CA THR A 82 30.60 -32.71 4.94
C THR A 82 29.13 -32.82 5.32
N THR A 83 28.80 -32.52 6.58
CA THR A 83 27.76 -31.50 6.80
C THR A 83 27.76 -30.64 5.56
N SER A 84 26.67 -30.67 4.75
CA SER A 84 26.52 -29.72 3.64
C SER A 84 27.17 -28.43 4.09
N PRO A 85 28.10 -27.81 3.33
CA PRO A 85 28.59 -26.50 3.73
C PRO A 85 27.31 -25.75 4.05
N THR A 86 27.12 -25.39 5.32
CA THR A 86 25.96 -24.59 5.68
C THR A 86 26.15 -23.41 4.77
N HIS A 87 25.35 -23.34 3.70
CA HIS A 87 25.38 -22.19 2.83
C HIS A 87 25.02 -21.08 3.79
N THR A 88 26.06 -20.34 4.17
CA THR A 88 25.98 -19.46 5.32
C THR A 88 25.28 -18.27 4.75
N ASN A 89 23.96 -18.31 4.84
CA ASN A 89 23.10 -17.30 4.27
C ASN A 89 23.47 -15.96 4.87
N TYR A 90 23.91 -15.02 4.03
CA TYR A 90 24.13 -13.66 4.44
C TYR A 90 22.80 -12.90 4.44
N ALA A 91 22.70 -11.86 5.26
CA ALA A 91 21.56 -10.96 5.19
C ALA A 91 21.72 -10.02 3.98
N PRO A 92 20.61 -9.56 3.37
CA PRO A 92 20.69 -8.57 2.31
C PRO A 92 21.41 -7.30 2.77
N LEU A 93 22.10 -6.65 1.84
CA LEU A 93 22.82 -5.40 2.06
C LEU A 93 22.09 -4.24 1.38
N LEU A 94 22.00 -3.12 2.08
CA LEU A 94 21.55 -1.85 1.51
C LEU A 94 22.69 -1.23 0.69
N ARG A 95 22.51 -1.09 -0.63
CA ARG A 95 23.52 -0.55 -1.55
C ARG A 95 23.23 0.87 -1.98
N ASN A 96 22.01 1.15 -2.39
CA ASN A 96 21.59 2.47 -2.87
C ASN A 96 20.35 2.91 -2.07
N PRO A 97 20.51 3.64 -0.96
CA PRO A 97 19.40 4.05 -0.11
C PRO A 97 18.49 5.04 -0.85
N ILE A 98 17.20 4.87 -0.68
CA ILE A 98 16.19 5.82 -1.13
C ILE A 98 16.15 6.93 -0.08
N GLU A 99 16.63 8.12 -0.40
CA GLU A 99 16.61 9.20 0.61
C GLU A 99 15.23 9.89 0.66
N ARG A 100 14.76 10.35 -0.50
CA ARG A 100 13.59 11.21 -0.61
C ARG A 100 12.81 10.98 -1.90
N ILE A 101 11.49 10.88 -1.76
CA ILE A 101 10.53 10.83 -2.86
C ILE A 101 9.67 12.10 -2.79
N ASN A 102 9.53 12.82 -3.91
CA ASN A 102 8.68 14.01 -3.98
C ASN A 102 7.38 13.67 -4.69
N THR A 103 6.27 14.20 -4.17
CA THR A 103 4.94 14.12 -4.81
C THR A 103 4.17 15.41 -4.53
N THR A 104 3.15 15.69 -5.33
CA THR A 104 2.33 16.89 -5.23
C THR A 104 0.88 16.51 -4.94
N VAL A 105 0.18 17.32 -4.15
CA VAL A 105 -1.26 17.12 -3.87
C VAL A 105 -2.08 17.00 -5.16
N GLY A 106 -2.81 15.89 -5.28
CA GLY A 106 -3.67 15.55 -6.42
C GLY A 106 -2.95 14.88 -7.58
N GLU A 107 -1.62 14.76 -7.56
CA GLU A 107 -0.87 13.97 -8.56
C GLU A 107 -0.71 12.53 -8.08
N ILE A 108 -0.71 11.58 -9.01
CA ILE A 108 -0.53 10.18 -8.66
C ILE A 108 0.93 9.90 -8.41
N LEU A 109 1.22 9.43 -7.21
CA LEU A 109 2.52 8.89 -6.87
C LEU A 109 2.63 7.51 -7.54
N ARG A 110 3.69 7.33 -8.33
CA ARG A 110 4.15 6.03 -8.80
C ARG A 110 5.67 6.02 -8.75
N PHE A 111 6.22 5.20 -7.88
CA PHE A 111 7.66 5.10 -7.70
C PHE A 111 8.08 3.64 -7.66
N ARG A 112 8.80 3.20 -8.69
CA ARG A 112 9.37 1.86 -8.75
C ARG A 112 10.66 1.82 -7.95
N ILE A 113 10.74 0.89 -7.00
CA ILE A 113 11.95 0.70 -6.20
C ILE A 113 13.12 0.35 -7.14
N PRO A 114 14.25 1.08 -7.11
CA PRO A 114 15.42 0.77 -7.94
C PRO A 114 15.94 -0.67 -7.71
N ASP A 115 16.41 -1.33 -8.76
CA ASP A 115 16.90 -2.72 -8.68
C ASP A 115 18.17 -2.86 -7.82
N ASP A 116 18.94 -1.79 -7.71
CA ASP A 116 20.19 -1.67 -6.97
C ASP A 116 20.01 -1.15 -5.53
N THR A 117 18.77 -1.03 -5.04
CA THR A 117 18.49 -0.58 -3.66
C THR A 117 19.10 -1.54 -2.64
N PHE A 118 18.74 -2.82 -2.75
CA PHE A 118 19.23 -3.93 -1.94
C PHE A 118 19.97 -4.95 -2.80
N TYR A 119 20.88 -5.67 -2.17
CA TYR A 119 21.59 -6.77 -2.80
C TYR A 119 21.88 -7.85 -1.78
N ASP A 120 21.51 -9.07 -2.13
CA ASP A 120 21.85 -10.27 -1.41
C ASP A 120 22.88 -11.09 -2.20
N PHE A 121 23.80 -11.75 -1.50
CA PHE A 121 24.89 -12.48 -2.16
C PHE A 121 24.38 -13.77 -2.81
N GLU A 122 23.35 -14.38 -2.23
CA GLU A 122 22.74 -15.64 -2.63
C GLU A 122 21.58 -15.43 -3.61
N ASP A 123 20.69 -14.49 -3.30
CA ASP A 123 19.45 -14.25 -4.06
C ASP A 123 19.61 -13.17 -5.15
N GLY A 124 20.62 -12.30 -5.04
CA GLY A 124 20.93 -11.28 -6.03
C GLY A 124 20.29 -9.92 -5.76
N SER A 125 19.75 -9.29 -6.79
CA SER A 125 19.27 -7.90 -6.71
C SER A 125 17.93 -7.76 -5.98
N THR A 126 17.53 -6.51 -5.71
CA THR A 126 16.25 -6.13 -5.08
C THR A 126 15.04 -6.85 -5.66
N ARG A 127 15.05 -7.17 -6.96
CA ARG A 127 13.93 -7.81 -7.67
C ARG A 127 13.66 -9.24 -7.20
N TYR A 128 14.66 -9.91 -6.65
CA TYR A 128 14.56 -11.29 -6.15
C TYR A 128 14.26 -11.35 -4.65
N LEU A 129 14.26 -10.20 -3.97
CA LEU A 129 13.98 -10.09 -2.54
C LEU A 129 12.50 -9.78 -2.28
N THR A 130 12.02 -10.26 -1.13
CA THR A 130 10.67 -9.94 -0.67
C THR A 130 10.67 -8.60 0.03
N LEU A 131 10.00 -7.61 -0.56
CA LEU A 131 9.90 -6.26 -0.03
C LEU A 131 8.63 -6.04 0.78
N THR A 132 8.75 -5.43 1.95
CA THR A 132 7.64 -5.04 2.82
C THR A 132 7.71 -3.56 3.16
N PHE A 133 6.65 -2.82 2.84
CA PHE A 133 6.52 -1.39 3.14
C PHE A 133 5.83 -1.18 4.50
N LEU A 134 6.47 -0.43 5.40
CA LEU A 134 6.02 -0.19 6.77
C LEU A 134 6.13 1.29 7.13
N THR A 135 5.34 1.72 8.11
CA THR A 135 5.58 2.98 8.83
C THR A 135 6.81 2.84 9.74
N ILE A 136 7.29 3.96 10.29
CA ILE A 136 8.42 3.96 11.21
C ILE A 136 8.15 3.15 12.49
N GLU A 137 6.88 2.96 12.86
CA GLU A 137 6.43 2.10 13.96
C GLU A 137 6.37 0.61 13.60
N ASN A 138 6.91 0.20 12.45
CA ASN A 138 6.86 -1.18 11.94
C ASN A 138 5.45 -1.71 11.66
N VAL A 139 4.50 -0.82 11.35
CA VAL A 139 3.12 -1.20 11.02
C VAL A 139 2.89 -1.08 9.52
N ARG A 140 2.18 -2.05 8.92
CA ARG A 140 1.77 -1.93 7.52
C ARG A 140 0.75 -0.79 7.38
N PRO A 141 0.96 0.18 6.47
CA PRO A 141 -0.01 1.25 6.27
C PRO A 141 -1.40 0.69 5.95
N PRO A 142 -2.47 1.15 6.63
CA PRO A 142 -3.82 0.69 6.34
C PRO A 142 -4.23 1.09 4.93
N LYS A 143 -5.21 0.40 4.33
CA LYS A 143 -5.71 0.72 2.97
C LYS A 143 -6.17 2.17 2.78
N SER A 144 -6.54 2.84 3.89
CA SER A 144 -6.94 4.26 3.92
C SER A 144 -5.76 5.24 3.88
N SER A 145 -4.53 4.76 4.02
CA SER A 145 -3.31 5.54 3.79
C SER A 145 -3.28 6.06 2.35
N TRP A 146 -2.84 7.29 2.16
CA TRP A 146 -2.70 7.92 0.84
C TRP A 146 -1.61 7.27 -0.02
N VAL A 147 -0.73 6.46 0.57
CA VAL A 147 0.32 5.68 -0.10
C VAL A 147 0.28 4.20 0.30
N GLN A 148 0.52 3.34 -0.68
CA GLN A 148 0.58 1.89 -0.58
C GLN A 148 1.71 1.33 -1.42
N PHE A 149 1.99 0.03 -1.24
CA PHE A 149 3.04 -0.69 -1.95
C PHE A 149 2.47 -1.93 -2.63
N ASP A 150 2.82 -2.12 -3.90
CA ASP A 150 2.54 -3.37 -4.61
C ASP A 150 3.80 -4.23 -4.67
N HIS A 151 3.78 -5.33 -3.91
CA HIS A 151 4.88 -6.29 -3.85
C HIS A 151 5.20 -6.96 -5.19
N LYS A 152 4.22 -7.11 -6.09
CA LYS A 152 4.43 -7.81 -7.38
C LYS A 152 5.21 -6.94 -8.36
N SER A 153 4.84 -5.67 -8.46
CA SER A 153 5.52 -4.71 -9.32
C SER A 153 6.74 -4.05 -8.64
N GLN A 154 6.85 -4.20 -7.32
CA GLN A 154 7.78 -3.46 -6.47
C GLN A 154 7.67 -1.95 -6.69
N GLU A 155 6.43 -1.44 -6.69
CA GLU A 155 6.11 -0.03 -6.89
C GLU A 155 5.32 0.53 -5.70
N LEU A 156 5.73 1.69 -5.22
CA LEU A 156 4.91 2.55 -4.37
C LEU A 156 3.90 3.28 -5.24
N TYR A 157 2.65 3.28 -4.82
CA TYR A 157 1.58 4.01 -5.48
C TYR A 157 0.73 4.76 -4.47
N GLY A 158 0.21 5.91 -4.86
CA GLY A 158 -0.58 6.75 -3.96
C GLY A 158 -1.22 7.95 -4.62
N LEU A 159 -2.05 8.65 -3.84
CA LEU A 159 -2.72 9.88 -4.24
C LEU A 159 -2.89 10.76 -2.98
N PRO A 160 -1.96 11.69 -2.73
CA PRO A 160 -2.05 12.61 -1.59
C PRO A 160 -3.07 13.72 -1.84
N PHE A 161 -3.80 14.09 -0.79
CA PHE A 161 -4.69 15.26 -0.75
C PHE A 161 -4.14 16.35 0.17
N ASP A 162 -4.83 17.48 0.30
CA ASP A 162 -4.36 18.64 1.08
C ASP A 162 -4.01 18.28 2.54
N GLY A 163 -4.75 17.34 3.15
CA GLY A 163 -4.50 16.84 4.50
C GLY A 163 -3.22 16.00 4.65
N ASP A 164 -2.64 15.54 3.55
CA ASP A 164 -1.42 14.74 3.52
C ASP A 164 -0.17 15.59 3.24
N THR A 165 -0.30 16.92 3.18
CA THR A 165 0.85 17.81 2.89
C THR A 165 1.91 17.73 3.99
N GLY A 166 3.19 17.65 3.60
CA GLY A 166 4.32 17.62 4.53
C GLY A 166 5.24 16.42 4.34
N ARG A 167 6.06 16.15 5.37
CA ARG A 167 7.06 15.08 5.36
C ARG A 167 6.50 13.83 6.05
N HIS A 168 6.56 12.69 5.37
CA HIS A 168 6.14 11.39 5.89
C HIS A 168 7.32 10.42 5.86
N GLU A 169 7.64 9.81 7.00
CA GLU A 169 8.75 8.87 7.13
C GLU A 169 8.24 7.43 7.06
N TYR A 170 8.87 6.64 6.20
CA TYR A 170 8.53 5.23 6.00
C TYR A 170 9.80 4.40 5.97
N GLN A 171 9.62 3.08 6.03
CA GLN A 171 10.70 2.14 5.83
C GLN A 171 10.31 1.01 4.88
N LEU A 172 11.30 0.53 4.14
CA LEU A 172 11.19 -0.60 3.24
C LEU A 172 12.09 -1.71 3.77
N VAL A 173 11.49 -2.84 4.12
CA VAL A 173 12.21 -4.03 4.60
C VAL A 173 12.40 -4.98 3.43
N ALA A 174 13.64 -5.34 3.14
CA ALA A 174 13.99 -6.38 2.19
C ALA A 174 14.34 -7.67 2.95
N MET A 175 13.71 -8.76 2.56
CA MET A 175 13.90 -10.09 3.15
C MET A 175 14.35 -11.07 2.06
N ASP A 176 15.39 -11.84 2.36
CA ASP A 176 15.88 -12.93 1.51
C ASP A 176 14.94 -14.15 1.57
N ASN A 177 15.23 -15.17 0.78
CA ASN A 177 14.47 -16.43 0.77
C ASN A 177 14.63 -17.26 2.06
N ASN A 178 15.64 -16.95 2.87
CA ASN A 178 16.00 -17.64 4.10
C ASN A 178 15.47 -16.92 5.37
N GLY A 179 14.80 -15.78 5.21
CA GLY A 179 14.17 -14.98 6.26
C GLY A 179 15.06 -13.94 6.95
N LEU A 180 16.30 -13.70 6.50
CA LEU A 180 17.09 -12.57 7.00
C LEU A 180 16.67 -11.29 6.29
N GLN A 181 16.77 -10.17 7.00
CA GLN A 181 16.21 -8.91 6.54
C GLN A 181 17.11 -7.71 6.84
N ILE A 182 16.96 -6.68 6.01
CA ILE A 182 17.53 -5.34 6.18
C ILE A 182 16.44 -4.31 5.89
N ASN A 183 16.55 -3.11 6.45
CA ASN A 183 15.62 -2.02 6.18
C ASN A 183 16.31 -0.76 5.66
N ASP A 184 15.60 -0.05 4.79
CA ASP A 184 15.93 1.31 4.35
C ASP A 184 14.85 2.27 4.84
N VAL A 185 15.24 3.44 5.33
CA VAL A 185 14.33 4.45 5.89
C VAL A 185 14.39 5.69 5.00
N PHE A 186 13.22 6.12 4.52
CA PHE A 186 13.12 7.18 3.52
C PHE A 186 11.95 8.11 3.79
N VAL A 187 12.01 9.29 3.17
CA VAL A 187 10.99 10.33 3.33
C VAL A 187 10.18 10.46 2.05
N ILE A 188 8.86 10.46 2.15
CA ILE A 188 8.00 10.96 1.08
C ILE A 188 7.54 12.37 1.44
N GLU A 189 7.95 13.35 0.65
CA GLU A 189 7.58 14.75 0.83
C GLU A 189 6.46 15.13 -0.12
N VAL A 190 5.32 15.47 0.47
CA VAL A 190 4.10 15.91 -0.22
C VAL A 190 4.11 17.43 -0.29
N HIS A 191 4.25 17.95 -1.50
CA HIS A 191 4.19 19.37 -1.79
C HIS A 191 2.75 19.83 -1.99
N PRO A 192 2.40 21.03 -1.50
CA PRO A 192 1.09 21.61 -1.81
C PRO A 192 0.96 21.81 -3.31
N ARG A 193 -0.27 21.71 -3.80
CA ARG A 193 -0.56 21.94 -5.22
C ARG A 193 -0.16 23.37 -5.61
N PRO A 194 0.63 23.57 -6.68
CA PRO A 194 0.94 24.91 -7.14
C PRO A 194 -0.37 25.62 -7.54
N PRO A 195 -0.48 26.95 -7.35
CA PRO A 195 -1.65 27.72 -7.76
C PRO A 195 -1.71 27.78 -9.30
N LYS A 196 -2.15 26.68 -9.91
CA LYS A 196 -2.32 26.55 -11.35
C LYS A 196 -3.76 26.90 -11.67
N LYS A 197 -3.93 27.86 -12.57
CA LYS A 197 -5.23 28.14 -13.17
C LYS A 197 -5.52 27.02 -14.16
N TRP A 198 -6.70 26.42 -14.06
CA TRP A 198 -7.15 25.39 -14.98
C TRP A 198 -8.22 25.96 -15.89
N ASN A 199 -8.26 25.42 -17.09
CA ASN A 199 -9.18 25.82 -18.13
C ASN A 199 -10.46 24.97 -18.13
N VAL A 200 -10.42 23.80 -17.50
CA VAL A 200 -11.54 22.88 -17.41
C VAL A 200 -11.37 21.96 -16.20
N GLU A 201 -12.47 21.65 -15.54
CA GLU A 201 -12.61 20.57 -14.58
C GLU A 201 -13.57 19.53 -15.14
N PHE A 202 -13.12 18.28 -15.18
CA PHE A 202 -13.93 17.14 -15.54
C PHE A 202 -14.37 16.42 -14.27
N SER A 203 -15.58 15.88 -14.23
CA SER A 203 -16.03 15.07 -13.10
C SER A 203 -16.88 13.89 -13.52
N LEU A 204 -16.75 12.79 -12.78
CA LEU A 204 -17.60 11.59 -12.90
C LEU A 204 -18.30 11.33 -11.58
N HIS A 205 -19.58 10.95 -11.67
CA HIS A 205 -20.31 10.38 -10.54
C HIS A 205 -20.33 8.87 -10.71
N ILE A 206 -19.69 8.16 -9.78
CA ILE A 206 -19.55 6.71 -9.81
C ILE A 206 -20.54 6.10 -8.81
N ASP A 207 -21.27 5.07 -9.26
CA ASP A 207 -22.23 4.28 -8.46
C ASP A 207 -21.49 3.39 -7.47
N HIS A 208 -20.91 3.98 -6.43
CA HIS A 208 -20.19 3.30 -5.37
C HIS A 208 -20.39 4.00 -4.02
N ASP A 209 -20.35 3.24 -2.92
CA ASP A 209 -20.34 3.82 -1.57
C ASP A 209 -19.10 4.69 -1.37
N TYR A 210 -19.33 5.93 -0.94
CA TYR A 210 -18.28 6.94 -0.78
C TYR A 210 -17.34 6.61 0.39
N GLU A 211 -17.85 6.10 1.50
CA GLU A 211 -17.05 5.84 2.69
C GLU A 211 -16.09 4.67 2.48
N GLU A 212 -16.56 3.62 1.80
CA GLU A 212 -15.72 2.50 1.38
C GLU A 212 -14.68 2.95 0.36
N PHE A 213 -15.09 3.69 -0.67
CA PHE A 213 -14.19 4.18 -1.71
C PHE A 213 -13.12 5.14 -1.15
N SER A 214 -13.50 6.01 -0.22
CA SER A 214 -12.59 6.98 0.39
C SER A 214 -11.50 6.31 1.25
N LYS A 215 -11.76 5.11 1.77
CA LYS A 215 -10.82 4.31 2.58
C LYS A 215 -9.95 3.36 1.76
N ASP A 216 -10.11 3.29 0.44
CA ASP A 216 -9.34 2.40 -0.42
C ASP A 216 -8.57 3.20 -1.47
N ILE A 217 -7.28 3.42 -1.21
CA ILE A 217 -6.42 4.15 -2.14
C ILE A 217 -6.21 3.41 -3.47
N SER A 218 -6.24 2.08 -3.47
CA SER A 218 -6.10 1.28 -4.68
C SER A 218 -7.28 1.56 -5.62
N LYS A 219 -8.51 1.69 -5.09
CA LYS A 219 -9.68 2.11 -5.89
C LYS A 219 -9.51 3.54 -6.43
N LYS A 220 -9.07 4.49 -5.61
CA LYS A 220 -8.84 5.90 -6.03
C LYS A 220 -7.84 6.01 -7.18
N VAL A 221 -6.73 5.29 -7.09
CA VAL A 221 -5.67 5.26 -8.12
C VAL A 221 -6.13 4.48 -9.36
N LEU A 222 -6.93 3.42 -9.19
CA LEU A 222 -7.47 2.63 -10.31
C LEU A 222 -8.41 3.46 -11.21
N VAL A 223 -9.25 4.33 -10.64
CA VAL A 223 -10.09 5.25 -11.43
C VAL A 223 -9.20 6.11 -12.34
N ALA A 224 -8.13 6.68 -11.80
CA ALA A 224 -7.21 7.50 -12.61
C ALA A 224 -6.49 6.70 -13.69
N TRP A 225 -6.10 5.45 -13.43
CA TRP A 225 -5.54 4.57 -14.45
C TRP A 225 -6.52 4.29 -15.59
N LYS A 226 -7.79 4.06 -15.28
CA LYS A 226 -8.84 3.88 -16.28
C LYS A 226 -9.07 5.16 -17.09
N LEU A 227 -9.03 6.34 -16.46
CA LEU A 227 -9.10 7.63 -17.13
C LEU A 227 -7.90 7.88 -18.05
N ALA A 228 -6.68 7.59 -17.60
CA ALA A 228 -5.49 7.71 -18.45
C ALA A 228 -5.61 6.82 -19.69
N LYS A 229 -6.06 5.57 -19.52
CA LYS A 229 -6.33 4.66 -20.62
C LYS A 229 -7.42 5.17 -21.57
N LEU A 230 -8.47 5.80 -21.04
CA LEU A 230 -9.54 6.41 -21.86
C LEU A 230 -9.01 7.53 -22.77
N TYR A 231 -8.04 8.30 -22.28
CA TYR A 231 -7.41 9.39 -23.03
C TYR A 231 -6.20 8.96 -23.86
N ASP A 232 -5.87 7.66 -23.91
CA ASP A 232 -4.66 7.12 -24.52
C ASP A 232 -3.36 7.72 -23.94
N ASP A 233 -3.41 8.15 -22.66
CA ASP A 233 -2.25 8.65 -21.93
C ASP A 233 -1.41 7.47 -21.39
N PRO A 234 -0.08 7.49 -21.53
CA PRO A 234 0.77 6.37 -21.12
C PRO A 234 0.93 6.25 -19.60
N ASP A 235 0.57 7.29 -18.85
CA ASP A 235 0.75 7.37 -17.40
C ASP A 235 -0.34 8.26 -16.78
N PRO A 236 -0.93 7.90 -15.63
CA PRO A 236 -1.96 8.73 -15.03
C PRO A 236 -1.43 10.03 -14.40
N ARG A 237 -0.11 10.29 -14.38
CA ARG A 237 0.47 11.59 -14.01
C ARG A 237 0.08 12.76 -14.92
N TYR A 238 -0.44 12.50 -16.12
CA TYR A 238 -0.95 13.55 -17.01
C TYR A 238 -2.26 14.17 -16.52
N ILE A 239 -2.92 13.59 -15.53
CA ILE A 239 -4.10 14.16 -14.87
C ILE A 239 -3.79 14.52 -13.41
N THR A 240 -4.44 15.57 -12.93
CA THR A 240 -4.44 15.94 -11.51
C THR A 240 -5.84 15.81 -10.98
N ILE A 241 -6.00 15.03 -9.92
CA ILE A 241 -7.25 14.85 -9.21
C ILE A 241 -7.46 16.09 -8.35
N GLY A 242 -8.54 16.82 -8.63
CA GLY A 242 -8.93 18.01 -7.89
C GLY A 242 -9.50 17.65 -6.53
N SER A 243 -10.56 16.85 -6.53
CA SER A 243 -11.28 16.43 -5.33
C SER A 243 -12.04 15.11 -5.52
N ILE A 244 -12.35 14.44 -4.40
CA ILE A 244 -13.25 13.28 -4.36
C ILE A 244 -14.30 13.53 -3.29
N SER A 245 -15.55 13.76 -3.69
CA SER A 245 -16.61 14.22 -2.79
C SER A 245 -17.83 13.31 -2.74
N LYS A 246 -18.69 13.54 -1.73
CA LYS A 246 -19.88 12.73 -1.46
C LYS A 246 -21.01 13.08 -2.43
N GLY A 247 -21.63 12.06 -3.03
CA GLY A 247 -22.74 12.23 -3.98
C GLY A 247 -22.76 11.13 -5.04
N SER A 248 -22.60 9.87 -4.61
CA SER A 248 -22.13 8.74 -5.43
C SER A 248 -20.78 9.08 -6.05
N VAL A 249 -19.71 8.76 -5.31
CA VAL A 249 -18.28 9.13 -5.53
C VAL A 249 -18.10 10.11 -6.69
N VAL A 250 -18.05 11.41 -6.37
CA VAL A 250 -17.80 12.45 -7.36
C VAL A 250 -16.30 12.61 -7.51
N TYR A 251 -15.74 12.10 -8.59
CA TYR A 251 -14.31 12.11 -8.89
C TYR A 251 -14.02 13.24 -9.87
N ALA A 252 -13.40 14.33 -9.39
CA ALA A 252 -13.09 15.52 -10.20
C ALA A 252 -11.60 15.61 -10.51
N TRP A 253 -11.25 15.88 -11.77
CA TRP A 253 -9.87 16.01 -12.23
C TRP A 253 -9.71 17.04 -13.35
N THR A 254 -8.46 17.38 -13.64
CA THR A 254 -8.08 18.20 -14.78
C THR A 254 -6.91 17.56 -15.51
N ASN A 255 -6.72 17.89 -16.79
CA ASN A 255 -5.60 17.40 -17.57
C ASN A 255 -4.46 18.43 -17.55
N ASN A 256 -3.26 17.98 -17.14
CA ASN A 256 -2.09 18.82 -16.97
C ASN A 256 -1.44 19.27 -18.28
N THR A 257 -1.72 18.57 -19.37
CA THR A 257 -1.16 18.84 -20.71
C THR A 257 -1.85 19.99 -21.45
N LEU A 258 -3.02 20.44 -20.96
CA LEU A 258 -3.76 21.52 -21.59
C LEU A 258 -3.02 22.86 -21.44
N PRO A 259 -2.81 23.61 -22.53
CA PRO A 259 -2.25 24.95 -22.43
C PRO A 259 -3.24 25.87 -21.72
N HIS A 260 -2.71 26.81 -20.93
CA HIS A 260 -3.53 27.74 -20.16
C HIS A 260 -4.03 28.93 -21.01
N ASP A 261 -3.18 29.47 -21.89
CA ASP A 261 -3.49 30.64 -22.70
C ASP A 261 -2.89 30.47 -24.11
N PRO A 262 -3.68 30.59 -25.21
CA PRO A 262 -5.13 30.82 -25.25
C PRO A 262 -5.97 29.56 -24.91
N CYS A 263 -7.28 29.72 -24.70
CA CYS A 263 -8.18 28.61 -24.37
C CYS A 263 -8.15 27.52 -25.47
N PRO A 264 -7.75 26.26 -25.15
CA PRO A 264 -7.63 25.18 -26.12
C PRO A 264 -8.98 24.49 -26.40
N LYS A 265 -9.96 25.24 -26.88
CA LYS A 265 -11.33 24.75 -27.11
C LYS A 265 -11.40 23.42 -27.89
N ARG A 266 -10.72 23.34 -29.04
CA ARG A 266 -10.70 22.11 -29.87
C ARG A 266 -10.14 20.88 -29.14
N THR A 267 -9.17 21.08 -28.25
CA THR A 267 -8.59 19.97 -27.48
C THR A 267 -9.54 19.56 -26.35
N ILE A 268 -10.16 20.54 -25.67
CA ILE A 268 -11.17 20.28 -24.64
C ILE A 268 -12.37 19.54 -25.24
N ASP A 269 -12.89 19.99 -26.39
CA ASP A 269 -14.03 19.34 -27.05
C ASP A 269 -13.74 17.86 -27.39
N LYS A 270 -12.52 17.55 -27.85
CA LYS A 270 -12.09 16.15 -28.09
C LYS A 270 -12.01 15.32 -26.80
N LEU A 271 -11.56 15.91 -25.70
CA LEU A 271 -11.54 15.22 -24.41
C LEU A 271 -12.95 14.98 -23.88
N VAL A 272 -13.87 15.91 -24.11
CA VAL A 272 -15.28 15.77 -23.78
C VAL A 272 -15.93 14.68 -24.62
N GLU A 273 -15.63 14.60 -25.92
CA GLU A 273 -16.16 13.57 -26.84
C GLU A 273 -15.84 12.14 -26.39
N ASN A 274 -14.69 11.92 -25.74
CA ASN A 274 -14.34 10.61 -25.16
C ASN A 274 -15.22 10.22 -23.96
N MET A 275 -15.91 11.19 -23.34
CA MET A 275 -16.77 10.97 -22.17
C MET A 275 -18.26 11.08 -22.50
N ILE A 276 -18.61 12.04 -23.35
CA ILE A 276 -19.98 12.47 -23.65
C ILE A 276 -20.12 12.55 -25.17
N ASN A 277 -21.09 11.82 -25.69
CA ASN A 277 -21.44 11.86 -27.11
C ASN A 277 -22.23 13.13 -27.45
N GLU A 278 -22.31 13.48 -28.75
CA GLU A 278 -23.07 14.65 -29.23
C GLU A 278 -24.58 14.59 -28.92
N ASP A 279 -25.13 13.39 -28.74
CA ASP A 279 -26.54 13.17 -28.39
C ASP A 279 -26.84 13.39 -26.89
N GLY A 280 -25.83 13.76 -26.10
CA GLY A 280 -25.98 13.95 -24.66
C GLY A 280 -26.09 12.64 -23.89
N THR A 281 -25.55 11.54 -24.42
CA THR A 281 -25.39 10.26 -23.71
C THR A 281 -23.93 10.05 -23.28
N LEU A 282 -23.69 9.15 -22.31
CA LEU A 282 -22.33 8.75 -21.97
C LEU A 282 -21.71 7.97 -23.12
N SER A 283 -20.46 8.27 -23.42
CA SER A 283 -19.71 7.55 -24.45
C SER A 283 -19.56 6.07 -24.09
N SER A 284 -19.69 5.19 -25.09
CA SER A 284 -19.38 3.77 -24.90
C SER A 284 -17.93 3.58 -24.49
N LYS A 285 -17.00 4.40 -25.00
CA LYS A 285 -15.59 4.37 -24.61
C LYS A 285 -15.40 4.56 -23.10
N LEU A 286 -16.05 5.56 -22.51
CA LEU A 286 -16.01 5.83 -21.08
C LEU A 286 -16.61 4.66 -20.28
N THR A 287 -17.78 4.18 -20.72
CA THR A 287 -18.49 3.10 -20.04
C THR A 287 -17.68 1.80 -20.04
N ASP A 288 -17.12 1.43 -21.19
CA ASP A 288 -16.29 0.24 -21.37
C ASP A 288 -14.95 0.34 -20.63
N ALA A 289 -14.35 1.53 -20.57
CA ALA A 289 -13.11 1.74 -19.83
C ALA A 289 -13.29 1.62 -18.31
N MET A 290 -14.45 2.03 -17.79
CA MET A 290 -14.73 2.05 -16.36
C MET A 290 -15.24 0.71 -15.82
N LEU A 291 -16.00 -0.04 -16.62
CA LEU A 291 -16.46 -1.38 -16.27
C LEU A 291 -15.31 -2.41 -16.21
N PRO A 292 -15.50 -3.53 -15.49
CA PRO A 292 -16.64 -3.84 -14.61
C PRO A 292 -16.60 -3.18 -13.23
N GLU A 293 -15.47 -2.59 -12.83
CA GLU A 293 -15.25 -2.15 -11.45
C GLU A 293 -16.04 -0.89 -11.06
N PHE A 294 -16.24 0.02 -12.01
CA PHE A 294 -16.90 1.31 -11.75
C PHE A 294 -18.01 1.56 -12.75
N LYS A 295 -19.24 1.65 -12.25
CA LYS A 295 -20.40 2.06 -13.05
C LYS A 295 -20.56 3.58 -12.95
N VAL A 296 -20.51 4.26 -14.08
CA VAL A 296 -20.66 5.72 -14.15
C VAL A 296 -22.14 6.08 -14.29
N ILE A 297 -22.63 7.02 -13.46
CA ILE A 297 -24.01 7.54 -13.48
C ILE A 297 -24.06 8.86 -14.25
N LYS A 298 -23.04 9.71 -14.08
CA LYS A 298 -23.02 11.07 -14.61
C LYS A 298 -21.60 11.46 -14.99
N ALA A 299 -21.46 12.23 -16.05
CA ALA A 299 -20.20 12.86 -16.45
C ALA A 299 -20.43 14.34 -16.72
N ASP A 300 -19.49 15.17 -16.28
CA ASP A 300 -19.53 16.62 -16.45
C ASP A 300 -18.18 17.15 -16.93
N ALA A 301 -18.23 18.22 -17.70
CA ALA A 301 -17.09 19.03 -18.12
C ALA A 301 -17.45 20.51 -17.89
N MET A 302 -16.85 21.09 -16.86
CA MET A 302 -17.07 22.48 -16.47
C MET A 302 -15.88 23.35 -16.89
N PRO A 303 -16.07 24.33 -17.79
CA PRO A 303 -15.00 25.25 -18.16
C PRO A 303 -14.63 26.13 -16.96
N LEU A 304 -13.34 26.42 -16.85
CA LEU A 304 -12.75 27.25 -15.80
C LEU A 304 -11.85 28.32 -16.43
N GLY A 305 -11.50 29.34 -15.63
CA GLY A 305 -10.53 30.36 -16.03
C GLY A 305 -10.90 31.09 -17.33
N ILE A 306 -9.96 31.14 -18.27
CA ILE A 306 -10.10 31.88 -19.54
C ILE A 306 -11.13 31.22 -20.47
N CYS A 307 -11.40 29.92 -20.30
CA CYS A 307 -12.38 29.20 -21.11
C CYS A 307 -13.84 29.42 -20.68
N LEU A 308 -14.08 30.13 -19.57
CA LEU A 308 -15.42 30.49 -19.12
C LEU A 308 -16.13 31.36 -20.17
N GLY A 309 -17.21 30.85 -20.75
CA GLY A 309 -18.01 31.53 -21.78
C GLY A 309 -17.60 31.23 -23.22
N GLU A 310 -16.40 30.68 -23.46
CA GLU A 310 -15.98 30.21 -24.79
C GLU A 310 -16.37 28.75 -25.06
N VAL A 311 -16.35 27.93 -24.00
CA VAL A 311 -16.77 26.53 -24.01
C VAL A 311 -18.09 26.43 -23.24
N THR A 312 -19.06 25.68 -23.77
CA THR A 312 -20.33 25.42 -23.08
C THR A 312 -20.13 24.33 -22.04
N PRO A 313 -20.64 24.50 -20.81
CA PRO A 313 -20.61 23.41 -19.83
C PRO A 313 -21.42 22.22 -20.36
N THR A 314 -20.82 21.03 -20.33
CA THR A 314 -21.44 19.80 -20.82
C THR A 314 -21.67 18.87 -19.63
N SER A 315 -22.91 18.43 -19.42
CA SER A 315 -23.30 17.55 -18.33
C SER A 315 -24.26 16.51 -18.86
N VAL A 316 -24.00 15.24 -18.58
CA VAL A 316 -24.89 14.13 -18.92
C VAL A 316 -25.14 13.28 -17.69
N THR A 317 -26.41 13.14 -17.33
CA THR A 317 -26.86 12.21 -16.28
C THR A 317 -27.59 11.07 -16.96
N ILE A 318 -27.20 9.82 -16.70
CA ILE A 318 -28.05 8.68 -17.05
C ILE A 318 -29.33 8.85 -16.22
N PRO A 319 -30.49 9.07 -16.84
CA PRO A 319 -31.74 9.08 -16.08
C PRO A 319 -31.81 7.74 -15.35
N PRO A 320 -32.12 7.71 -14.04
CA PRO A 320 -32.43 6.44 -13.39
C PRO A 320 -33.45 5.74 -14.29
N PRO A 321 -33.32 4.41 -14.48
CA PRO A 321 -34.33 3.67 -15.24
C PRO A 321 -35.69 4.17 -14.72
N PRO A 322 -36.65 4.49 -15.62
CA PRO A 322 -37.93 5.00 -15.18
C PRO A 322 -38.35 4.10 -14.05
N ILE A 323 -38.67 4.72 -12.91
CA ILE A 323 -39.38 4.04 -11.84
C ILE A 323 -40.73 3.73 -12.49
N THR A 324 -40.77 2.68 -13.30
CA THR A 324 -41.88 1.76 -13.32
C THR A 324 -42.10 1.54 -11.84
N GLU A 325 -43.18 2.11 -11.29
CA GLU A 325 -43.76 1.59 -10.06
C GLU A 325 -43.53 0.11 -10.14
N ALA A 326 -42.68 -0.41 -9.24
CA ALA A 326 -42.43 -1.82 -9.19
C ALA A 326 -43.83 -2.42 -9.09
N ALA A 327 -44.30 -2.99 -10.21
CA ALA A 327 -45.25 -4.06 -10.14
C ALA A 327 -44.62 -4.97 -9.10
N GLU A 328 -45.31 -5.11 -7.97
CA GLU A 328 -44.89 -5.90 -6.83
C GLU A 328 -44.16 -7.13 -7.38
N PRO A 329 -42.92 -7.42 -6.93
CA PRO A 329 -42.22 -8.56 -7.45
C PRO A 329 -43.15 -9.74 -7.25
N ALA A 330 -43.51 -10.41 -8.35
CA ALA A 330 -44.21 -11.67 -8.28
C ALA A 330 -43.32 -12.60 -7.44
N VAL A 331 -43.69 -12.72 -6.16
CA VAL A 331 -43.00 -13.53 -5.17
C VAL A 331 -43.10 -14.97 -5.63
N THR A 332 -42.01 -15.45 -6.19
CA THR A 332 -41.67 -16.87 -6.34
C THR A 332 -40.17 -16.89 -6.08
N THR A 333 -39.64 -17.53 -5.03
CA THR A 333 -39.82 -18.94 -4.71
C THR A 333 -39.36 -19.20 -3.27
N ASP A 334 -40.26 -19.82 -2.48
CA ASP A 334 -40.11 -20.58 -1.23
C ASP A 334 -39.31 -20.03 -0.03
N ASP A 335 -38.11 -19.47 -0.18
CA ASP A 335 -37.22 -19.19 0.96
C ASP A 335 -37.70 -18.04 1.87
N ASP A 336 -38.34 -17.02 1.30
CA ASP A 336 -38.87 -15.88 2.07
C ASP A 336 -40.12 -16.25 2.88
N ILE A 337 -40.93 -17.22 2.40
CA ILE A 337 -42.06 -17.76 3.18
C ILE A 337 -41.52 -18.51 4.42
N TYR A 338 -40.45 -19.29 4.26
CA TYR A 338 -39.82 -19.97 5.39
C TYR A 338 -39.31 -18.98 6.44
N ILE A 339 -38.59 -17.93 6.01
CA ILE A 339 -37.97 -16.98 6.95
C ILE A 339 -38.99 -16.06 7.63
N THR A 340 -39.95 -15.53 6.88
CA THR A 340 -40.86 -14.49 7.39
C THR A 340 -42.10 -15.05 8.10
N THR A 341 -42.59 -16.24 7.71
CA THR A 341 -43.84 -16.78 8.26
C THR A 341 -43.64 -18.06 9.06
N ILE A 342 -42.86 -19.02 8.54
CA ILE A 342 -42.74 -20.34 9.18
C ILE A 342 -41.83 -20.28 10.40
N ILE A 343 -40.66 -19.64 10.33
CA ILE A 343 -39.73 -19.55 11.47
C ILE A 343 -40.36 -18.87 12.69
N PRO A 344 -41.01 -17.68 12.58
CA PRO A 344 -41.66 -17.06 13.73
C PRO A 344 -42.84 -17.88 14.27
N ALA A 345 -43.63 -18.51 13.41
CA ALA A 345 -44.76 -19.33 13.83
C ALA A 345 -44.32 -20.59 14.60
N VAL A 346 -43.23 -21.24 14.17
CA VAL A 346 -42.65 -22.39 14.87
C VAL A 346 -42.08 -21.97 16.22
N VAL A 347 -41.40 -20.82 16.30
CA VAL A 347 -40.89 -20.29 17.58
C VAL A 347 -42.04 -20.03 18.57
N ILE A 348 -43.15 -19.44 18.10
CA ILE A 348 -44.34 -19.22 18.94
C ILE A 348 -44.97 -20.55 19.37
N ALA A 349 -45.09 -21.52 18.45
CA ALA A 349 -45.62 -22.84 18.78
C ALA A 349 -44.77 -23.57 19.83
N VAL A 350 -43.44 -23.53 19.71
CA VAL A 350 -42.51 -24.10 20.70
C VAL A 350 -42.64 -23.39 22.04
N MET A 351 -42.74 -22.06 22.06
CA MET A 351 -42.97 -21.29 23.29
C MET A 351 -44.29 -21.68 23.97
N LEU A 352 -45.36 -21.88 23.20
CA LEU A 352 -46.66 -22.32 23.74
C LEU A 352 -46.61 -23.77 24.25
N ILE A 353 -45.88 -24.67 23.59
CA ILE A 353 -45.68 -26.05 24.06
C ILE A 353 -44.89 -26.05 25.37
N ILE A 354 -43.84 -25.24 25.48
CA ILE A 354 -43.07 -25.10 26.73
C ILE A 354 -43.97 -24.52 27.82
N ALA A 355 -44.75 -23.49 27.54
CA ALA A 355 -45.71 -22.92 28.50
C ALA A 355 -46.75 -23.95 28.95
N ALA A 356 -47.27 -24.78 28.03
CA ALA A 356 -48.20 -25.86 28.33
C ALA A 356 -47.53 -26.99 29.16
N LEU A 357 -46.26 -27.33 28.87
CA LEU A 357 -45.49 -28.30 29.66
C LEU A 357 -45.22 -27.77 31.06
N VAL A 358 -44.86 -26.50 31.21
CA VAL A 358 -44.71 -25.83 32.51
C VAL A 358 -46.04 -25.80 33.25
N ALA A 359 -47.13 -25.42 32.59
CA ALA A 359 -48.47 -25.45 33.17
C ALA A 359 -48.87 -26.87 33.60
N CYS A 360 -48.59 -27.89 32.79
CA CYS A 360 -48.86 -29.28 33.09
C CYS A 360 -47.97 -29.81 34.24
N PHE A 361 -46.71 -29.36 34.33
CA PHE A 361 -45.83 -29.65 35.47
C PHE A 361 -46.32 -28.98 36.74
N LEU A 362 -46.74 -27.72 36.69
CA LEU A 362 -47.33 -27.01 37.82
C LEU A 362 -48.67 -27.65 38.23
N TYR A 363 -49.48 -28.11 37.28
CA TYR A 363 -50.73 -28.81 37.55
C TYR A 363 -50.51 -30.21 38.12
N ARG A 364 -49.53 -30.95 37.60
CA ARG A 364 -49.08 -32.25 38.15
C ARG A 364 -48.46 -32.09 39.53
N LYS A 365 -47.71 -31.01 39.78
CA LYS A 365 -47.17 -30.68 41.12
C LYS A 365 -48.30 -30.31 42.08
N LYS A 366 -49.34 -29.60 41.62
CA LYS A 366 -50.54 -29.28 42.40
C LYS A 366 -51.44 -30.51 42.69
N ARG A 367 -51.42 -31.53 41.82
CA ARG A 367 -52.08 -32.83 42.06
C ARG A 367 -51.24 -33.83 42.87
N LYS A 368 -49.90 -33.76 42.79
CA LYS A 368 -48.97 -34.54 43.64
C LYS A 368 -48.77 -33.91 45.04
N GLY A 369 -49.18 -32.66 45.25
CA GLY A 369 -49.12 -31.95 46.52
C GLY A 369 -50.41 -31.95 47.35
N LYS A 370 -51.29 -32.95 47.19
CA LYS A 370 -52.44 -33.17 48.08
C LYS A 370 -52.52 -34.64 48.52
N MET A 371 -51.64 -35.00 49.46
CA MET A 371 -51.95 -35.97 50.51
C MET A 371 -51.40 -35.42 51.83
N THR A 372 -52.27 -35.45 52.84
CA THR A 372 -52.09 -35.08 54.26
C THR A 372 -52.05 -33.58 54.61
N MET A 373 -53.20 -33.15 55.13
CA MET A 373 -53.45 -32.00 55.98
C MET A 373 -53.23 -32.44 57.45
N GLN A 374 -53.03 -31.48 58.36
CA GLN A 374 -52.66 -31.58 59.80
C GLN A 374 -51.14 -31.58 60.03
N ASP A 375 -50.53 -30.59 60.68
CA ASP A 375 -50.99 -29.89 61.89
C ASP A 375 -50.48 -28.44 62.04
N ASN A 376 -51.37 -27.61 62.62
CA ASN A 376 -51.19 -26.39 63.44
C ASN A 376 -50.59 -25.09 62.83
N ASN A 377 -51.41 -24.08 62.49
CA ASN A 377 -52.00 -23.01 63.35
C ASN A 377 -50.94 -22.08 63.96
N THR A 378 -50.79 -20.80 63.60
CA THR A 378 -51.68 -19.64 63.90
C THR A 378 -51.03 -18.37 63.28
N PHE A 379 -51.72 -17.57 62.44
CA PHE A 379 -52.57 -16.40 62.75
C PHE A 379 -51.83 -15.10 63.15
N ILE A 380 -52.06 -14.04 62.35
CA ILE A 380 -51.89 -12.58 62.60
C ILE A 380 -50.44 -12.07 62.49
N GLY A 381 -50.11 -10.96 61.83
CA GLY A 381 -50.86 -9.90 61.18
C GLY A 381 -49.90 -8.75 60.82
N ASN A 382 -50.35 -7.86 59.93
CA ASN A 382 -49.62 -6.71 59.41
C ASN A 382 -48.97 -5.81 60.49
N ARG A 383 -47.66 -5.53 60.39
CA ARG A 383 -47.03 -4.20 60.62
C ARG A 383 -45.51 -4.26 60.34
N ALA A 384 -44.99 -3.19 59.73
CA ALA A 384 -43.57 -2.99 59.47
C ALA A 384 -42.71 -2.91 60.74
N PRO A 385 -41.43 -3.31 60.66
CA PRO A 385 -40.35 -2.46 61.20
C PRO A 385 -39.11 -2.42 60.27
N VAL A 386 -38.54 -1.25 60.00
CA VAL A 386 -37.30 -0.71 60.63
C VAL A 386 -36.14 -1.71 60.63
N ILE A 387 -35.17 -1.49 59.74
CA ILE A 387 -33.78 -1.95 59.89
C ILE A 387 -32.92 -0.70 59.93
N PHE A 388 -32.37 -0.41 61.11
CA PHE A 388 -31.23 0.49 61.28
C PHE A 388 -29.94 -0.25 60.99
N GLY A 389 -28.91 0.56 60.76
CA GLY A 389 -27.61 0.23 60.19
C GLY A 389 -26.80 -0.84 60.91
N ASP A 390 -25.68 -1.13 60.24
CA ASP A 390 -24.63 -2.09 60.56
C ASP A 390 -24.99 -3.47 59.98
N GLU A 391 -24.44 -3.95 58.85
CA GLU A 391 -23.02 -4.01 58.43
C GLU A 391 -23.02 -4.68 57.02
N MET A 392 -22.54 -4.02 55.95
CA MET A 392 -21.25 -4.19 55.21
C MET A 392 -21.07 -5.59 54.54
N GLU A 393 -20.72 -5.77 53.26
CA GLU A 393 -19.66 -5.19 52.39
C GLU A 393 -20.13 -5.13 50.91
N GLU A 394 -19.97 -3.99 50.25
CA GLU A 394 -18.93 -3.64 49.24
C GLU A 394 -19.28 -4.04 47.80
N LYS A 395 -19.69 -3.03 47.02
CA LYS A 395 -20.01 -3.10 45.58
C LYS A 395 -19.11 -2.08 44.87
N PRO A 396 -18.49 -2.41 43.72
CA PRO A 396 -17.54 -1.53 43.05
C PRO A 396 -18.21 -0.26 42.50
N ASP A 397 -17.55 0.88 42.70
CA ASP A 397 -18.00 2.22 42.34
C ASP A 397 -18.16 2.43 40.83
N PRO A 398 -19.30 2.97 40.35
CA PRO A 398 -19.38 3.65 39.06
C PRO A 398 -19.00 5.14 39.19
N ALA A 399 -18.16 5.59 38.27
CA ALA A 399 -17.61 6.94 38.17
C ALA A 399 -18.66 8.07 38.16
N LYS A 400 -18.32 9.18 38.85
CA LYS A 400 -19.13 10.40 38.97
C LYS A 400 -19.16 11.19 37.65
N PRO A 401 -20.31 11.76 37.24
CA PRO A 401 -20.39 12.77 36.19
C PRO A 401 -19.89 14.13 36.70
N PRO A 402 -19.28 14.98 35.84
CA PRO A 402 -18.74 16.26 36.27
C PRO A 402 -19.84 17.27 36.60
N VAL A 403 -19.54 18.08 37.62
CA VAL A 403 -20.37 19.13 38.20
C VAL A 403 -20.45 20.33 37.25
N ILE A 404 -21.66 20.66 36.81
CA ILE A 404 -21.99 21.92 36.14
C ILE A 404 -22.03 23.00 37.22
N MET A 405 -21.05 23.91 37.24
CA MET A 405 -21.15 25.17 37.96
C MET A 405 -22.17 26.05 37.24
N ARG A 406 -23.26 26.40 37.93
CA ARG A 406 -24.08 27.55 37.54
C ARG A 406 -23.35 28.81 38.05
N GLU A 407 -23.41 29.86 37.24
CA GLU A 407 -22.65 31.12 37.35
C GLU A 407 -21.19 31.10 36.83
N GLU A 408 -21.01 31.05 35.51
CA GLU A 408 -19.87 31.74 34.87
C GLU A 408 -20.38 32.60 33.69
N LYS A 409 -20.08 33.89 33.77
CA LYS A 409 -20.56 34.95 32.87
C LYS A 409 -19.67 34.96 31.62
N PRO A 410 -20.20 35.13 30.40
CA PRO A 410 -19.40 35.04 29.17
C PRO A 410 -18.30 36.11 29.11
N PRO A 411 -17.13 35.81 28.53
CA PRO A 411 -16.06 36.79 28.36
C PRO A 411 -16.49 37.89 27.38
N LEU A 412 -16.07 39.11 27.68
CA LEU A 412 -16.30 40.32 26.87
C LEU A 412 -15.65 40.17 25.49
N ALA A 413 -16.32 40.72 24.47
CA ALA A 413 -15.76 40.87 23.13
C ALA A 413 -14.49 41.76 23.16
N PRO A 414 -13.51 41.52 22.27
CA PRO A 414 -12.37 42.43 22.11
C PRO A 414 -12.85 43.80 21.60
N PRO A 415 -12.13 44.89 21.90
CA PRO A 415 -12.59 46.24 21.58
C PRO A 415 -12.60 46.50 20.07
N ASP A 416 -13.73 47.01 19.58
CA ASP A 416 -13.87 47.60 18.25
C ASP A 416 -13.06 48.90 18.19
N TYR A 417 -12.10 48.96 17.26
CA TYR A 417 -11.53 50.22 16.83
C TYR A 417 -12.52 50.91 15.88
N LEU A 418 -13.30 51.84 16.41
CA LEU A 418 -14.03 52.83 15.61
C LEU A 418 -13.27 54.16 15.60
N ARG A 419 -12.81 54.56 14.41
CA ARG A 419 -12.94 55.90 13.80
C ARG A 419 -12.25 55.86 12.44
N SER A 420 -12.88 56.20 11.32
CA SER A 420 -13.74 57.37 11.15
C SER A 420 -14.72 57.16 10.01
N SER A 421 -15.99 57.39 10.31
CA SER A 421 -17.05 57.68 9.34
C SER A 421 -17.09 59.18 9.06
N VAL A 422 -17.11 59.57 7.77
CA VAL A 422 -17.93 60.68 7.23
C VAL A 422 -18.20 60.28 5.77
N SER A 423 -19.33 59.64 5.46
CA SER A 423 -20.60 60.27 5.06
C SER A 423 -20.47 61.29 3.92
N SER A 424 -21.01 60.86 2.78
CA SER A 424 -21.89 61.62 1.89
C SER A 424 -21.34 62.72 0.99
N ARG A 425 -21.69 62.52 -0.29
CA ARG A 425 -22.19 63.48 -1.28
C ARG A 425 -21.17 64.16 -2.20
N ASP A 426 -21.48 63.91 -3.47
CA ASP A 426 -21.61 64.87 -4.55
C ASP A 426 -20.43 65.12 -5.48
N SER A 427 -20.78 64.92 -6.75
CA SER A 427 -20.35 65.67 -7.92
C SER A 427 -18.97 65.37 -8.49
N THR A 428 -18.99 64.60 -9.59
CA THR A 428 -18.22 65.01 -10.77
C THR A 428 -18.60 66.44 -11.15
N PRO A 429 -17.65 67.23 -11.64
CA PRO A 429 -17.82 67.60 -13.03
C PRO A 429 -16.55 67.53 -13.88
N HIS A 430 -16.88 67.59 -15.16
CA HIS A 430 -16.14 67.50 -16.39
C HIS A 430 -15.29 68.75 -16.67
N LEU A 431 -14.50 68.65 -17.76
CA LEU A 431 -13.85 69.74 -18.54
C LEU A 431 -12.57 70.33 -17.87
N ASP A 432 -11.47 70.60 -18.55
CA ASP A 432 -11.23 70.70 -19.98
C ASP A 432 -9.70 70.81 -20.26
N ARG A 433 -9.36 70.49 -21.52
CA ARG A 433 -8.43 71.28 -22.36
C ARG A 433 -6.90 71.01 -22.33
N VAL A 434 -6.47 70.33 -23.42
CA VAL A 434 -5.45 70.74 -24.45
C VAL A 434 -4.00 70.97 -23.91
N GLU A 435 -2.95 70.35 -24.43
CA GLU A 435 -2.48 70.45 -25.81
C GLU A 435 -1.41 69.42 -26.19
N GLN A 436 -1.31 69.23 -27.50
CA GLN A 436 -0.45 68.39 -28.33
C GLN A 436 1.07 68.59 -28.15
N ALA A 437 1.84 67.51 -28.34
CA ALA A 437 2.92 67.34 -29.33
C ALA A 437 3.71 66.06 -28.97
N ASN A 438 3.56 64.92 -29.66
CA ASN A 438 4.01 64.53 -31.00
C ASN A 438 5.54 64.22 -31.11
N ILE A 439 5.83 63.11 -31.83
CA ILE A 439 7.13 62.58 -32.31
C ILE A 439 7.85 61.62 -31.33
N ARG A 440 7.76 60.27 -31.42
CA ARG A 440 8.18 59.25 -32.42
C ARG A 440 9.70 59.08 -32.66
N ASN A 441 10.15 57.86 -32.33
CA ASN A 441 11.25 57.07 -32.94
C ASN A 441 12.69 57.48 -32.54
N THR A 442 13.67 56.61 -32.27
CA THR A 442 14.06 55.30 -32.84
C THR A 442 15.21 54.68 -32.01
N ASN A 443 15.31 53.33 -32.05
CA ASN A 443 16.52 52.46 -32.04
C ASN A 443 17.47 52.52 -30.81
N ALA A 444 17.60 51.45 -30.02
CA ALA A 444 18.33 50.19 -30.23
C ALA A 444 19.80 50.23 -29.76
N ASP A 445 20.14 49.19 -29.00
CA ASP A 445 21.46 48.65 -28.63
C ASP A 445 22.21 49.16 -27.37
N LEU A 446 22.36 48.20 -26.46
CA LEU A 446 23.61 47.69 -25.88
C LEU A 446 23.73 47.75 -24.34
N HIS A 447 23.65 46.54 -23.76
CA HIS A 447 24.19 46.02 -22.49
C HIS A 447 24.84 46.98 -21.49
N THR A 448 24.50 46.83 -20.20
CA THR A 448 25.31 46.12 -19.17
C THR A 448 24.61 46.25 -17.80
N ASP A 449 24.30 45.13 -17.14
CA ASP A 449 23.85 45.06 -15.73
C ASP A 449 24.91 45.60 -14.76
N PRO A 450 24.50 46.12 -13.59
CA PRO A 450 24.89 45.41 -12.38
C PRO A 450 23.79 45.28 -11.33
N SER A 451 23.90 44.15 -10.62
CA SER A 451 23.07 43.57 -9.56
C SER A 451 22.73 44.50 -8.39
N PRO A 452 21.65 44.22 -7.64
CA PRO A 452 21.24 45.03 -6.50
C PRO A 452 22.15 44.82 -5.27
N PRO A 453 22.30 45.83 -4.39
CA PRO A 453 23.21 45.77 -3.25
C PRO A 453 22.65 44.91 -2.09
N TYR A 454 23.56 44.14 -1.51
CA TYR A 454 23.41 43.28 -0.34
C TYR A 454 22.94 44.06 0.91
N GLN A 455 21.89 43.57 1.60
CA GLN A 455 21.49 44.04 2.93
C GLN A 455 21.95 43.05 4.01
N PRO A 456 22.65 43.49 5.06
CA PRO A 456 22.99 42.63 6.20
C PRO A 456 21.80 42.48 7.18
N PRO A 457 21.71 41.35 7.93
CA PRO A 457 20.65 41.11 8.89
C PRO A 457 20.80 41.96 10.18
N PRO A 458 19.70 42.23 10.91
CA PRO A 458 19.69 43.11 12.08
C PRO A 458 20.41 42.51 13.31
N PRO A 459 20.88 43.35 14.25
CA PRO A 459 21.71 42.90 15.37
C PRO A 459 20.91 42.15 16.44
N PHE A 460 21.51 41.08 16.97
CA PHE A 460 21.01 40.34 18.12
C PHE A 460 21.00 41.22 19.39
N THR A 461 19.84 41.30 20.04
CA THR A 461 19.69 41.89 21.36
C THR A 461 20.28 40.96 22.42
N THR A 462 21.33 41.42 23.10
CA THR A 462 21.89 40.75 24.28
C THR A 462 20.97 41.00 25.48
N ASN A 463 20.34 39.96 26.02
CA ASN A 463 19.78 40.02 27.37
C ASN A 463 20.75 39.37 28.36
N ARG A 464 21.15 40.18 29.32
CA ARG A 464 22.15 39.94 30.34
C ARG A 464 21.41 39.44 31.57
N ASP A 465 21.49 38.14 31.86
CA ASP A 465 21.38 37.67 33.23
C ASP A 465 22.34 36.50 33.48
N SER A 466 23.22 36.77 34.43
CA SER A 466 24.32 35.95 34.92
C SER A 466 23.86 35.08 36.08
N LYS A 467 24.11 33.75 36.01
CA LYS A 467 24.75 32.91 37.07
C LYS A 467 24.57 31.42 36.78
N ASN A 468 25.58 30.78 36.18
CA ASN A 468 26.36 29.71 36.81
C ASN A 468 27.39 29.13 35.82
N SER A 469 28.61 29.02 36.34
CA SER A 469 29.84 28.68 35.64
C SER A 469 30.02 27.16 35.51
N ARG A 470 30.25 26.65 34.29
CA ARG A 470 31.36 25.74 33.91
C ARG A 470 31.30 25.39 32.41
N PRO A 471 32.34 25.66 31.60
CA PRO A 471 32.37 25.21 30.20
C PRO A 471 32.84 23.74 30.12
N LYS A 472 32.06 22.89 29.43
CA LYS A 472 32.52 21.59 28.91
C LYS A 472 33.33 21.87 27.64
N GLY A 473 34.56 21.37 27.59
CA GLY A 473 35.46 21.54 26.45
C GLY A 473 34.89 20.96 25.16
N THR A 474 35.10 21.69 24.07
CA THR A 474 34.87 21.23 22.70
C THR A 474 35.87 20.11 22.34
N PRO A 475 35.46 19.04 21.64
CA PRO A 475 36.39 18.03 21.17
C PRO A 475 37.22 18.57 20.00
N THR A 476 38.54 18.43 20.12
CA THR A 476 39.52 18.65 19.05
C THR A 476 39.24 17.74 17.86
N TYR A 477 38.97 18.33 16.69
CA TYR A 477 38.94 17.65 15.40
C TYR A 477 40.35 17.15 15.06
N ARG A 478 40.58 15.83 15.09
CA ARG A 478 41.77 15.21 14.50
C ARG A 478 41.51 14.95 13.03
N GLN A 479 42.40 15.43 12.17
CA GLN A 479 42.40 15.06 10.75
C GLN A 479 42.61 13.55 10.59
N PRO A 480 41.97 12.91 9.59
CA PRO A 480 42.19 11.49 9.31
C PRO A 480 43.62 11.24 8.79
N PRO A 481 44.20 10.05 9.04
CA PRO A 481 45.52 9.69 8.54
C PRO A 481 45.55 9.58 7.00
N PRO A 482 46.70 9.84 6.37
CA PRO A 482 46.85 9.79 4.92
C PRO A 482 46.73 8.36 4.38
N TYR A 483 46.03 8.24 3.24
CA TYR A 483 45.78 6.99 2.51
C TYR A 483 47.07 6.39 1.91
N MET A 484 47.33 5.10 2.18
CA MET A 484 48.37 4.30 1.51
C MET A 484 47.70 3.33 0.51
N PRO A 485 48.03 3.39 -0.79
CA PRO A 485 47.50 2.45 -1.77
C PRO A 485 48.11 1.03 -1.60
N PRO A 486 47.35 -0.03 -1.92
CA PRO A 486 47.80 -1.42 -1.77
C PRO A 486 48.86 -1.80 -2.80
N VAL A 487 49.85 -2.57 -2.35
CA VAL A 487 50.88 -3.19 -3.19
C VAL A 487 50.26 -4.43 -3.87
N PRO A 488 50.30 -4.55 -5.20
CA PRO A 488 49.75 -5.70 -5.91
C PRO A 488 50.60 -6.97 -5.68
N PRO A 489 49.96 -8.16 -5.68
CA PRO A 489 50.65 -9.44 -5.66
C PRO A 489 51.39 -9.76 -6.97
#